data_AF-A0A0D0AJN8-F1
#
_entry.id   AF-A0A0D0AJN8-F1
#
_cell.length_a   1.000
_cell.length_b   1.000
_cell.length_c   1.000
_cell.angle_alpha   90.00
_cell.angle_beta   90.00
_cell.angle_gamma   90.00
#
_symmetry.space_group_name_H-M   'P 1'
#
loop_
_entity.id
_entity.type
_entity.pdbx_description
1 polymer ?
#
loop_
_entity_poly.entity_id
_entity_poly.type
_entity_poly.pdbx_seq_one_letter_code
_entity_poly.pdbx_strand_id
1 'polypeptide(L)'
;ESLKLVRSEKITASMDFAIVAGWQAIIKSILPASIDSDLLKLVHLSNSFHMVQHAKPFQASAVCRSKAKIMSVVNSQPGKVVKVEGHIYRDGQPVVEVSMHVSAFLYCGVFTDYKNTFKTTEEPDYVVTLATEANVSVLQLKEWFDWEDDLKPLVPGVPLTFCMQSAVLFKDQVSFHELSVTNEIFVWDQLKNL
;
A
#
# COMPACT_ATOMS: atom_id res chain seq x y z
N GLU A 1 23.50 -23.19 -34.39
CA GLU A 1 24.01 -22.02 -33.67
C GLU A 1 23.78 -22.20 -32.18
N SER A 2 24.86 -22.27 -31.42
CA SER A 2 24.87 -22.56 -29.98
C SER A 2 24.59 -21.28 -29.18
N LEU A 3 23.41 -21.19 -28.57
CA LEU A 3 23.15 -20.25 -27.48
C LEU A 3 23.98 -20.70 -26.27
N LYS A 4 25.22 -20.21 -26.18
CA LYS A 4 25.99 -20.26 -24.94
C LYS A 4 25.22 -19.40 -23.92
N LEU A 5 24.44 -20.06 -23.07
CA LEU A 5 24.01 -19.53 -21.78
C LEU A 5 25.27 -19.12 -21.04
N VAL A 6 25.59 -17.82 -21.06
CA VAL A 6 26.49 -17.21 -20.10
C VAL A 6 25.89 -17.51 -18.74
N ARG A 7 26.43 -18.50 -18.03
CA ARG A 7 26.07 -18.76 -16.64
C ARG A 7 26.43 -17.50 -15.87
N SER A 8 25.43 -16.68 -15.54
CA SER A 8 25.55 -15.70 -14.48
C SER A 8 26.05 -16.45 -13.24
N GLU A 9 27.17 -16.02 -12.67
CA GLU A 9 27.73 -16.62 -11.44
C GLU A 9 26.73 -16.56 -10.27
N LYS A 10 25.73 -15.67 -10.36
CA LYS A 10 24.65 -15.54 -9.38
C LYS A 10 23.36 -16.11 -9.94
N ILE A 11 22.91 -17.20 -9.31
CA ILE A 11 21.60 -17.82 -9.56
C ILE A 11 20.52 -16.89 -8.99
N THR A 12 19.70 -16.35 -9.88
CA THR A 12 18.55 -15.50 -9.52
C THR A 12 17.24 -16.26 -9.62
N ALA A 13 16.24 -15.88 -8.82
CA ALA A 13 14.88 -16.39 -8.93
C ALA A 13 13.95 -15.35 -9.59
N SER A 14 12.86 -15.84 -10.20
CA SER A 14 11.80 -14.99 -10.77
C SER A 14 11.15 -14.12 -9.68
N MET A 15 10.53 -13.03 -10.09
CA MET A 15 9.68 -12.22 -9.22
C MET A 15 8.54 -13.04 -8.62
N ASP A 16 8.02 -14.04 -9.34
CA ASP A 16 6.96 -14.92 -8.85
C ASP A 16 7.38 -15.68 -7.57
N PHE A 17 8.68 -15.84 -7.32
CA PHE A 17 9.17 -16.44 -6.08
C PHE A 17 8.77 -15.62 -4.83
N ALA A 18 8.38 -14.35 -5.01
CA ALA A 18 7.83 -13.53 -3.95
C ALA A 18 6.61 -14.19 -3.27
N ILE A 19 5.73 -14.87 -3.99
CA ILE A 19 4.60 -15.55 -3.32
C ILE A 19 5.09 -16.65 -2.41
N VAL A 20 6.10 -17.42 -2.84
CA VAL A 20 6.67 -18.52 -2.03
C VAL A 20 7.34 -17.96 -0.77
N ALA A 21 8.12 -16.89 -0.91
CA ALA A 21 8.81 -16.24 0.20
C ALA A 21 7.85 -15.48 1.15
N GLY A 22 6.73 -14.95 0.63
CA GLY A 22 5.74 -14.16 1.36
C GLY A 22 4.57 -14.97 1.93
N TRP A 23 4.33 -16.19 1.45
CA TRP A 23 3.07 -16.93 1.67
C TRP A 23 2.70 -17.07 3.13
N GLN A 24 3.67 -17.40 3.98
CA GLN A 24 3.42 -17.60 5.40
C GLN A 24 2.93 -16.32 6.08
N ALA A 25 3.44 -15.15 5.71
CA ALA A 25 3.00 -13.88 6.28
C ALA A 25 1.58 -13.54 5.79
N ILE A 26 1.30 -13.73 4.50
CA ILE A 26 0.02 -13.43 3.86
C ILE A 26 -1.09 -14.29 4.48
N ILE A 27 -0.92 -15.62 4.52
CA ILE A 27 -1.94 -16.51 5.08
C ILE A 27 -2.16 -16.25 6.57
N LYS A 28 -1.10 -16.01 7.35
CA LYS A 28 -1.27 -15.69 8.78
C LYS A 28 -2.12 -14.44 9.01
N SER A 29 -2.09 -13.45 8.11
CA SER A 29 -2.88 -12.24 8.25
C SER A 29 -4.39 -12.42 8.01
N ILE A 30 -4.82 -13.45 7.27
CA ILE A 30 -6.26 -13.65 6.95
C ILE A 30 -6.96 -14.65 7.87
N LEU A 31 -6.21 -15.31 8.76
CA LEU A 31 -6.69 -16.28 9.75
C LEU A 31 -7.14 -15.73 11.13
N PRO A 32 -6.90 -14.47 11.54
CA PRO A 32 -7.34 -13.99 12.85
C PRO A 32 -8.85 -14.15 13.06
N ALA A 33 -9.26 -14.46 14.29
CA ALA A 33 -10.67 -14.62 14.66
C ALA A 33 -11.53 -13.36 14.45
N SER A 34 -10.91 -12.19 14.29
CA SER A 34 -11.61 -10.95 13.91
C SER A 34 -12.16 -10.99 12.48
N ILE A 35 -11.66 -11.89 11.63
CA ILE A 35 -12.13 -12.21 10.29
C ILE A 35 -12.80 -13.58 10.37
N ASP A 36 -13.95 -13.63 11.04
CA ASP A 36 -14.73 -14.85 11.26
C ASP A 36 -15.32 -15.34 9.93
N SER A 37 -14.64 -16.29 9.27
CA SER A 37 -15.03 -16.75 7.94
C SER A 37 -14.57 -18.18 7.64
N ASP A 38 -15.35 -18.88 6.82
CA ASP A 38 -15.12 -20.27 6.44
C ASP A 38 -14.00 -20.39 5.39
N LEU A 39 -12.83 -20.89 5.82
CA LEU A 39 -11.67 -21.10 4.95
C LEU A 39 -11.94 -22.06 3.78
N LEU A 40 -12.91 -22.98 3.89
CA LEU A 40 -13.27 -23.89 2.80
C LEU A 40 -13.99 -23.17 1.66
N LYS A 41 -14.48 -21.95 1.90
CA LYS A 41 -15.13 -21.07 0.92
C LYS A 41 -14.23 -19.93 0.47
N LEU A 42 -12.93 -20.04 0.71
CA LEU A 42 -11.94 -19.05 0.34
C LEU A 42 -11.59 -19.15 -1.16
N VAL A 43 -11.68 -18.02 -1.85
CA VAL A 43 -11.28 -17.87 -3.25
C VAL A 43 -10.17 -16.82 -3.34
N HIS A 44 -9.08 -17.14 -4.04
CA HIS A 44 -8.04 -16.17 -4.34
C HIS A 44 -8.46 -15.37 -5.58
N LEU A 45 -8.86 -14.11 -5.38
CA LEU A 45 -9.43 -13.26 -6.43
C LEU A 45 -8.36 -12.65 -7.33
N SER A 46 -7.29 -12.12 -6.74
CA SER A 46 -6.23 -11.47 -7.48
C SER A 46 -4.91 -11.54 -6.76
N ASN A 47 -3.85 -11.45 -7.56
CA ASN A 47 -2.48 -11.43 -7.13
C ASN A 47 -1.70 -10.46 -8.02
N SER A 48 -1.00 -9.50 -7.44
CA SER A 48 -0.01 -8.68 -8.14
C SER A 48 1.31 -8.61 -7.39
N PHE A 49 2.38 -8.39 -8.16
CA PHE A 49 3.73 -8.20 -7.65
C PHE A 49 4.29 -6.88 -8.17
N HIS A 50 4.99 -6.16 -7.31
CA HIS A 50 5.68 -4.93 -7.65
C HIS A 50 7.11 -5.02 -7.10
N MET A 51 8.10 -4.82 -7.96
CA MET A 51 9.48 -4.65 -7.48
C MET A 51 9.66 -3.20 -7.05
N VAL A 52 10.32 -3.01 -5.92
CA VAL A 52 10.73 -1.67 -5.49
C VAL A 52 11.79 -1.13 -6.45
N GLN A 53 11.79 0.19 -6.68
CA GLN A 53 12.76 0.82 -7.56
C GLN A 53 14.19 0.49 -7.12
N HIS A 54 15.05 0.14 -8.08
CA HIS A 54 16.44 -0.28 -7.85
C HIS A 54 16.64 -1.56 -7.02
N ALA A 55 15.57 -2.29 -6.68
CA ALA A 55 15.68 -3.58 -6.01
C ALA A 55 16.33 -4.63 -6.92
N LYS A 56 17.29 -5.37 -6.37
CA LYS A 56 17.92 -6.50 -7.08
C LYS A 56 17.01 -7.72 -7.03
N PRO A 57 16.92 -8.53 -8.11
CA PRO A 57 16.18 -9.78 -8.11
C PRO A 57 16.57 -10.70 -6.95
N PHE A 58 15.67 -11.62 -6.59
CA PHE A 58 15.95 -12.68 -5.61
C PHE A 58 17.19 -13.49 -6.01
N GLN A 59 18.01 -13.85 -5.03
CA GLN A 59 19.22 -14.65 -5.23
C GLN A 59 19.15 -15.91 -4.38
N ALA A 60 19.60 -17.05 -4.90
CA ALA A 60 19.45 -18.35 -4.26
C ALA A 60 20.12 -18.46 -2.86
N SER A 61 21.14 -17.65 -2.59
CA SER A 61 21.85 -17.61 -1.30
C SER A 61 21.33 -16.53 -0.34
N ALA A 62 20.33 -15.74 -0.74
CA ALA A 62 19.82 -14.65 0.08
C ALA A 62 18.77 -15.13 1.07
N VAL A 63 18.93 -14.75 2.34
CA VAL A 63 17.89 -14.94 3.36
C VAL A 63 16.85 -13.84 3.20
N CYS A 64 15.58 -14.19 3.17
CA CYS A 64 14.47 -13.26 3.04
C CYS A 64 13.62 -13.27 4.31
N ARG A 65 13.08 -12.12 4.69
CA ARG A 65 12.04 -11.97 5.73
C ARG A 65 10.80 -11.39 5.08
N SER A 66 9.63 -11.84 5.48
CA SER A 66 8.36 -11.32 4.98
C SER A 66 7.53 -10.73 6.11
N LYS A 67 6.85 -9.63 5.81
CA LYS A 67 5.78 -9.05 6.63
C LYS A 67 4.54 -8.92 5.78
N ALA A 68 3.37 -8.97 6.40
CA ALA A 68 2.11 -8.74 5.72
C ALA A 68 1.23 -7.82 6.57
N LYS A 69 0.50 -6.94 5.90
CA LYS A 69 -0.47 -6.01 6.49
C LYS A 69 -1.80 -6.19 5.76
N ILE A 70 -2.89 -6.19 6.51
CA ILE A 70 -4.23 -6.21 5.93
C ILE A 70 -4.56 -4.77 5.52
N MET A 71 -4.84 -4.58 4.23
CA MET A 71 -5.17 -3.27 3.67
C MET A 71 -6.65 -2.97 3.71
N SER A 72 -7.49 -4.00 3.56
CA SER A 72 -8.93 -3.82 3.65
C SER A 72 -9.65 -5.12 3.98
N VAL A 73 -10.75 -4.99 4.72
CA VAL A 73 -11.76 -6.04 4.93
C VAL A 73 -13.10 -5.41 4.58
N VAL A 74 -13.73 -5.83 3.48
CA VAL A 74 -14.95 -5.22 2.97
C VAL A 74 -15.98 -6.29 2.66
N ASN A 75 -17.19 -6.12 3.18
CA ASN A 75 -18.32 -6.97 2.81
C ASN A 75 -18.87 -6.53 1.45
N SER A 76 -19.02 -7.49 0.54
CA SER A 76 -19.57 -7.30 -0.80
C SER A 76 -20.68 -8.32 -1.06
N GLN A 77 -21.42 -8.17 -2.16
CA GLN A 77 -22.50 -9.10 -2.52
C GLN A 77 -22.06 -10.58 -2.61
N PRO A 78 -20.93 -10.93 -3.26
CA PRO A 78 -20.48 -12.33 -3.30
C PRO A 78 -19.84 -12.82 -1.99
N GLY A 79 -19.53 -11.92 -1.05
CA GLY A 79 -18.92 -12.27 0.23
C GLY A 79 -17.96 -11.21 0.78
N LYS A 80 -17.12 -11.62 1.73
CA LYS A 80 -16.17 -10.74 2.42
C LYS A 80 -14.82 -10.76 1.70
N VAL A 81 -14.39 -9.61 1.20
CA VAL A 81 -13.11 -9.44 0.50
C VAL A 81 -12.06 -8.94 1.48
N VAL A 82 -10.95 -9.67 1.57
CA VAL A 82 -9.78 -9.33 2.38
C VAL A 82 -8.61 -9.06 1.44
N LYS A 83 -8.10 -7.83 1.46
CA LYS A 83 -6.92 -7.41 0.69
C LYS A 83 -5.72 -7.36 1.62
N VAL A 84 -4.64 -8.01 1.24
CA VAL A 84 -3.40 -8.11 2.01
C VAL A 84 -2.26 -7.61 1.16
N GLU A 85 -1.40 -6.81 1.78
CA GLU A 85 -0.13 -6.36 1.23
C GLU A 85 1.02 -7.05 1.96
N GLY A 86 1.89 -7.72 1.22
CA GLY A 86 3.07 -8.41 1.71
C GLY A 86 4.33 -7.68 1.25
N HIS A 87 5.25 -7.42 2.18
CA HIS A 87 6.56 -6.87 1.90
C HIS A 87 7.63 -7.91 2.19
N ILE A 88 8.57 -8.08 1.26
CA ILE A 88 9.67 -9.03 1.37
C ILE A 88 10.98 -8.26 1.45
N TYR A 89 11.75 -8.52 2.50
CA TYR A 89 13.01 -7.88 2.82
C TYR A 89 14.15 -8.88 2.69
N ARG A 90 15.35 -8.40 2.32
CA ARG A 90 16.57 -9.23 2.30
C ARG A 90 17.37 -9.04 3.59
N ASP A 91 17.72 -10.14 4.25
CA ASP A 91 18.54 -10.10 5.45
C ASP A 91 19.96 -9.60 5.12
N GLY A 92 20.49 -8.68 5.92
CA GLY A 92 21.80 -8.03 5.71
C GLY A 92 21.77 -6.60 5.15
N GLN A 93 20.59 -6.06 4.82
CA GLN A 93 20.38 -4.62 4.58
C GLN A 93 19.09 -4.18 5.27
N PRO A 94 19.12 -3.19 6.18
CA PRO A 94 18.01 -2.91 7.08
C PRO A 94 16.71 -2.45 6.38
N VAL A 95 16.77 -1.97 5.12
CA VAL A 95 15.63 -1.32 4.45
C VAL A 95 15.61 -1.57 2.94
N VAL A 96 16.00 -2.76 2.45
CA VAL A 96 15.76 -3.09 1.03
C VAL A 96 14.55 -3.99 0.95
N GLU A 97 13.40 -3.35 0.83
CA GLU A 97 12.21 -4.01 0.31
C GLU A 97 12.52 -4.49 -1.11
N VAL A 98 12.42 -5.79 -1.31
CA VAL A 98 12.74 -6.47 -2.57
C VAL A 98 11.52 -6.45 -3.49
N SER A 99 10.35 -6.69 -2.91
CA SER A 99 9.09 -6.73 -3.63
C SER A 99 7.92 -6.51 -2.69
N MET A 100 6.93 -5.79 -3.21
CA MET A 100 5.59 -5.67 -2.66
C MET A 100 4.66 -6.65 -3.38
N HIS A 101 3.78 -7.28 -2.63
CA HIS A 101 2.82 -8.25 -3.16
C HIS A 101 1.44 -7.91 -2.66
N VAL A 102 0.45 -7.89 -3.53
CA VAL A 102 -0.93 -7.58 -3.16
C VAL A 102 -1.81 -8.77 -3.54
N SER A 103 -2.36 -9.44 -2.53
CA SER A 103 -3.35 -10.50 -2.73
C SER A 103 -4.73 -10.02 -2.29
N ALA A 104 -5.76 -10.40 -3.04
CA ALA A 104 -7.14 -10.27 -2.59
C ALA A 104 -7.78 -11.65 -2.47
N PHE A 105 -8.38 -11.91 -1.32
CA PHE A 105 -9.12 -13.14 -1.03
C PHE A 105 -10.59 -12.83 -0.82
N LEU A 106 -11.47 -13.72 -1.25
CA LEU A 106 -12.90 -13.66 -1.02
C LEU A 106 -13.34 -14.84 -0.19
N TYR A 107 -13.94 -14.58 0.95
CA TYR A 107 -14.74 -15.56 1.66
C TYR A 107 -16.16 -15.51 1.10
N CYS A 108 -16.55 -16.53 0.35
CA CYS A 108 -17.87 -16.57 -0.28
C CYS A 108 -18.97 -16.75 0.78
N GLY A 109 -20.01 -15.91 0.74
CA GLY A 109 -21.11 -15.96 1.70
C GLY A 109 -21.88 -14.65 1.82
N VAL A 110 -22.76 -14.57 2.81
CA VAL A 110 -23.52 -13.35 3.14
C VAL A 110 -23.03 -12.85 4.49
N PHE A 111 -22.57 -11.60 4.54
CA PHE A 111 -21.95 -10.99 5.71
C PHE A 111 -22.64 -9.67 6.02
N THR A 112 -23.09 -9.54 7.27
CA THR A 112 -23.74 -8.32 7.80
C THR A 112 -22.94 -7.71 8.95
N ASP A 113 -21.77 -8.28 9.26
CA ASP A 113 -20.84 -7.82 10.28
C ASP A 113 -19.94 -6.71 9.72
N TYR A 114 -20.26 -5.45 10.02
CA TYR A 114 -19.46 -4.30 9.60
C TYR A 114 -18.49 -3.79 10.68
N LYS A 115 -18.54 -4.36 11.89
CA LYS A 115 -17.72 -3.91 13.03
C LYS A 115 -16.21 -3.92 12.75
N ASN A 116 -15.74 -4.91 11.98
CA ASN A 116 -14.32 -5.09 11.66
C ASN A 116 -14.01 -4.79 10.19
N THR A 117 -14.96 -4.16 9.47
CA THR A 117 -14.76 -3.80 8.07
C THR A 117 -14.13 -2.43 7.95
N PHE A 118 -13.02 -2.38 7.24
CA PHE A 118 -12.24 -1.17 7.02
C PHE A 118 -11.57 -1.20 5.66
N LYS A 119 -11.13 -0.04 5.20
CA LYS A 119 -10.32 0.09 4.00
C LYS A 119 -9.32 1.22 4.19
N THR A 120 -8.05 0.91 3.99
CA THR A 120 -6.98 1.90 3.83
C THR A 120 -6.61 2.00 2.36
N THR A 121 -6.54 3.21 1.83
CA THR A 121 -6.19 3.49 0.44
C THR A 121 -5.06 4.51 0.42
N GLU A 122 -3.96 4.16 -0.26
CA GLU A 122 -2.99 5.15 -0.71
C GLU A 122 -3.60 5.91 -1.88
N GLU A 123 -3.83 7.20 -1.71
CA GLU A 123 -4.38 8.05 -2.76
C GLU A 123 -3.23 8.47 -3.71
N PRO A 124 -3.53 8.76 -4.99
CA PRO A 124 -2.51 9.25 -5.90
C PRO A 124 -1.93 10.60 -5.42
N ASP A 125 -0.69 10.88 -5.77
CA ASP A 125 -0.09 12.19 -5.48
C ASP A 125 -0.85 13.29 -6.20
N TYR A 126 -1.39 14.24 -5.44
CA TYR A 126 -2.07 15.41 -6.00
C TYR A 126 -1.11 16.60 -6.01
N VAL A 127 -0.84 17.13 -7.20
CA VAL A 127 -0.04 18.35 -7.36
C VAL A 127 -0.99 19.54 -7.56
N VAL A 128 -0.97 20.49 -6.64
CA VAL A 128 -1.82 21.68 -6.64
C VAL A 128 -0.95 22.93 -6.69
N THR A 129 -1.16 23.76 -7.71
CA THR A 129 -0.49 25.06 -7.83
C THR A 129 -1.43 26.18 -7.41
N LEU A 130 -1.07 26.90 -6.34
CA LEU A 130 -1.86 28.01 -5.82
C LEU A 130 -1.50 29.30 -6.55
N ALA A 131 -2.25 29.66 -7.60
CA ALA A 131 -1.88 30.77 -8.47
C ALA A 131 -1.88 32.18 -7.81
N THR A 132 -2.62 32.38 -6.72
CA THR A 132 -2.83 33.70 -6.11
C THR A 132 -2.72 33.64 -4.59
N GLU A 133 -2.43 34.78 -3.96
CA GLU A 133 -2.48 34.94 -2.49
C GLU A 133 -3.84 34.55 -1.90
N ALA A 134 -4.93 34.82 -2.64
CA ALA A 134 -6.26 34.40 -2.23
C ALA A 134 -6.38 32.87 -2.17
N ASN A 135 -5.79 32.13 -3.11
CA ASN A 135 -5.79 30.66 -3.08
C ASN A 135 -4.96 30.11 -1.90
N VAL A 136 -3.84 30.76 -1.57
CA VAL A 136 -3.03 30.44 -0.39
C VAL A 136 -3.84 30.65 0.88
N SER A 137 -4.51 31.79 1.00
CA SER A 137 -5.37 32.10 2.15
C SER A 137 -6.51 31.09 2.31
N VAL A 138 -7.15 30.67 1.20
CA VAL A 138 -8.21 29.65 1.24
C VAL A 138 -7.71 28.31 1.74
N LEU A 139 -6.48 27.92 1.39
CA LEU A 139 -5.87 26.67 1.86
C LEU A 139 -5.54 26.76 3.36
N GLN A 140 -4.93 27.85 3.80
CA GLN A 140 -4.59 28.08 5.22
C GLN A 140 -5.82 28.15 6.15
N LEU A 141 -6.99 28.49 5.61
CA LEU A 141 -8.25 28.48 6.36
C LEU A 141 -8.88 27.09 6.49
N LYS A 142 -8.31 26.06 5.87
CA LYS A 142 -8.83 24.70 6.01
C LYS A 142 -8.37 24.11 7.33
N GLU A 143 -9.33 23.66 8.15
CA GLU A 143 -9.06 23.04 9.45
C GLU A 143 -8.17 21.78 9.36
N TRP A 144 -8.16 21.11 8.21
CA TRP A 144 -7.33 19.93 7.95
C TRP A 144 -5.93 20.28 7.44
N PHE A 145 -5.65 21.54 7.16
CA PHE A 145 -4.38 22.00 6.64
C PHE A 145 -3.60 22.70 7.74
N ASP A 146 -2.42 22.18 8.04
CA ASP A 146 -1.47 22.81 8.94
C ASP A 146 -0.10 22.87 8.25
N TRP A 147 0.58 24.01 8.35
CA TRP A 147 1.86 24.25 7.70
C TRP A 147 2.93 24.52 8.76
N GLU A 148 3.78 23.53 9.02
CA GLU A 148 4.74 23.57 10.13
C GLU A 148 6.00 24.40 9.83
N ASP A 149 6.33 24.69 8.57
CA ASP A 149 7.58 25.36 8.20
C ASP A 149 7.41 26.88 8.07
N ASP A 150 7.51 27.58 9.20
CA ASP A 150 7.52 29.05 9.28
C ASP A 150 8.68 29.70 8.51
N LEU A 151 9.76 28.97 8.22
CA LEU A 151 10.92 29.49 7.47
C LEU A 151 10.68 29.46 5.96
N LYS A 152 9.73 28.65 5.49
CA LYS A 152 9.33 28.54 4.07
C LYS A 152 7.83 28.82 3.94
N PRO A 153 7.40 30.10 3.96
CA PRO A 153 6.01 30.43 3.78
C PRO A 153 5.52 29.99 2.40
N LEU A 154 4.24 29.63 2.31
CA LEU A 154 3.59 29.27 1.05
C LEU A 154 3.60 30.48 0.11
N VAL A 155 4.28 30.34 -1.03
CA VAL A 155 4.35 31.39 -2.05
C VAL A 155 3.41 31.05 -3.21
N PRO A 156 2.61 32.01 -3.71
CA PRO A 156 1.80 31.79 -4.90
C PRO A 156 2.63 31.34 -6.11
N GLY A 157 2.09 30.41 -6.87
CA GLY A 157 2.72 29.84 -8.06
C GLY A 157 3.64 28.65 -7.79
N VAL A 158 3.97 28.36 -6.53
CA VAL A 158 4.73 27.16 -6.15
C VAL A 158 3.80 25.93 -6.11
N PRO A 159 4.15 24.81 -6.78
CA PRO A 159 3.37 23.59 -6.72
C PRO A 159 3.55 22.88 -5.38
N LEU A 160 2.44 22.55 -4.73
CA LEU A 160 2.36 21.72 -3.54
C LEU A 160 1.99 20.31 -3.94
N THR A 161 2.70 19.31 -3.41
CA THR A 161 2.34 17.90 -3.60
C THR A 161 1.73 17.38 -2.32
N PHE A 162 0.55 16.78 -2.44
CA PHE A 162 -0.20 16.16 -1.36
C PHE A 162 -0.10 14.65 -1.54
N CYS A 163 0.66 13.99 -0.66
CA CYS A 163 0.62 12.54 -0.50
C CYS A 163 -0.39 12.24 0.60
N MET A 164 -1.42 11.46 0.29
CA MET A 164 -2.52 11.21 1.22
C MET A 164 -2.80 9.72 1.34
N GLN A 165 -3.13 9.31 2.56
CA GLN A 165 -3.69 8.01 2.85
C GLN A 165 -5.09 8.22 3.44
N SER A 166 -6.09 7.57 2.86
CA SER A 166 -7.45 7.56 3.41
C SER A 166 -7.70 6.25 4.16
N ALA A 167 -8.30 6.34 5.34
CA ALA A 167 -8.71 5.20 6.14
C ALA A 167 -10.19 5.32 6.51
N VAL A 168 -10.95 4.29 6.14
CA VAL A 168 -12.41 4.24 6.28
C VAL A 168 -12.81 3.06 7.16
N LEU A 169 -13.70 3.28 8.12
CA LEU A 169 -14.45 2.25 8.82
C LEU A 169 -15.90 2.24 8.32
N PHE A 170 -16.43 1.07 7.97
CA PHE A 170 -17.79 0.98 7.43
C PHE A 170 -18.82 0.77 8.53
N LYS A 171 -19.97 1.45 8.40
CA LYS A 171 -21.15 1.20 9.24
C LYS A 171 -22.06 0.16 8.59
N ASP A 172 -22.19 0.25 7.27
CA ASP A 172 -22.97 -0.64 6.41
C ASP A 172 -22.40 -0.60 4.98
N GLN A 173 -23.13 -1.14 4.00
CA GLN A 173 -22.67 -1.25 2.62
C GLN A 173 -22.50 0.10 1.91
N VAL A 174 -23.23 1.14 2.34
CA VAL A 174 -23.28 2.44 1.65
C VAL A 174 -22.81 3.61 2.53
N SER A 175 -22.69 3.39 3.84
CA SER A 175 -22.36 4.43 4.81
C SER A 175 -21.07 4.12 5.58
N PHE A 176 -20.28 5.16 5.83
CA PHE A 176 -19.09 5.07 6.66
C PHE A 176 -19.44 5.37 8.12
N HIS A 177 -18.83 4.61 9.02
CA HIS A 177 -18.81 4.93 10.45
C HIS A 177 -17.81 6.06 10.72
N GLU A 178 -16.64 5.97 10.09
CA GLU A 178 -15.55 6.91 10.27
C GLU A 178 -14.74 7.03 8.97
N LEU A 179 -14.28 8.24 8.68
CA LEU A 179 -13.35 8.55 7.60
C LEU A 179 -12.25 9.41 8.21
N SER A 180 -11.01 8.98 8.05
CA SER A 180 -9.82 9.73 8.40
C SER A 180 -8.93 9.84 7.17
N VAL A 181 -8.28 10.99 7.02
CA VAL A 181 -7.31 11.23 5.95
C VAL A 181 -6.07 11.78 6.63
N THR A 182 -4.94 11.10 6.41
CA THR A 182 -3.63 11.58 6.81
C THR A 182 -2.90 12.05 5.57
N ASN A 183 -2.24 13.19 5.64
CA ASN A 183 -1.54 13.79 4.52
C ASN A 183 -0.14 14.24 4.91
N GLU A 184 0.77 14.15 3.95
CA GLU A 184 2.07 14.82 3.97
C GLU A 184 2.08 15.80 2.79
N ILE A 185 2.42 17.05 3.07
CA ILE A 185 2.39 18.12 2.08
C ILE A 185 3.81 18.66 1.95
N PHE A 186 4.33 18.67 0.74
CA PHE A 186 5.69 19.12 0.48
C PHE A 186 5.78 20.00 -0.76
N VAL A 187 6.77 20.88 -0.73
CA VAL A 187 7.24 21.66 -1.87
C VAL A 187 8.48 20.96 -2.39
N TRP A 188 8.49 20.55 -3.66
CA TRP A 188 9.70 20.04 -4.28
C TRP A 188 10.66 21.19 -4.57
N ASP A 189 11.94 21.05 -4.19
CA ASP A 189 12.99 21.93 -4.67
C ASP A 189 13.20 21.75 -6.19
N GLN A 190 13.88 22.69 -6.86
CA GLN A 190 14.19 22.65 -8.30
C GLN A 190 14.97 21.39 -8.73
N LEU A 191 15.56 20.67 -7.77
CA LEU A 191 16.23 19.39 -7.97
C LEU A 191 15.36 18.16 -7.68
N LYS A 192 14.06 18.33 -7.38
CA LYS A 192 13.13 17.29 -6.91
C LYS A 192 13.62 16.54 -5.66
N ASN A 193 14.34 17.24 -4.79
CA ASN A 193 14.63 16.75 -3.46
C ASN A 193 13.52 17.25 -2.50
N LEU A 194 13.20 16.40 -1.51
CA LEU A 194 12.38 16.76 -0.36
C LEU A 194 13.15 17.72 0.56
#